data_AF-A0A0F9BKL6-F1
#
_entry.id   AF-A0A0F9BKL6-F1
#
_cell.length_a   1.000
_cell.length_b   1.000
_cell.length_c   1.000
_cell.angle_alpha   90.00
_cell.angle_beta   90.00
_cell.angle_gamma   90.00
#
_symmetry.space_group_name_H-M   'P 1'
#
loop_
_entity.id
_entity.type
_entity.pdbx_description
1 polymer ?
#
loop_
_entity_poly.entity_id
_entity_poly.type
_entity_poly.pdbx_seq_one_letter_code
_entity_poly.pdbx_strand_id
1 'polypeptide(L)'
;MRKGIKILFDNGIKPNHLFFYVLAYPNEIQDAVNRVEILHSLGVRPFIMKINQISTPELNKLAHWVNHIPYYQYVPFDKFNQKLIGKVKIPGVIEC
;
A
#
# COMPACT_ATOMS: atom_id res chain seq x y z
N MET A 1 -17.80 -4.50 3.30
CA MET A 1 -16.87 -4.07 2.22
C MET A 1 -17.25 -2.65 1.77
N ARG A 2 -16.29 -1.72 1.60
CA ARG A 2 -16.60 -0.34 1.16
C ARG A 2 -17.05 -0.36 -0.32
N LYS A 3 -18.13 0.36 -0.65
CA LYS A 3 -18.80 0.32 -1.98
C LYS A 3 -17.84 0.55 -3.16
N GLY A 4 -16.93 1.53 -3.05
CA GLY A 4 -15.97 1.84 -4.12
C GLY A 4 -15.00 0.70 -4.43
N ILE A 5 -14.43 0.07 -3.41
CA ILE A 5 -13.52 -1.07 -3.57
C ILE A 5 -14.26 -2.26 -4.20
N LYS A 6 -15.50 -2.50 -3.74
CA LYS A 6 -16.34 -3.56 -4.32
C LYS A 6 -16.57 -3.36 -5.82
N ILE A 7 -16.92 -2.14 -6.25
CA ILE A 7 -17.14 -1.84 -7.68
C ILE A 7 -15.89 -2.15 -8.50
N LEU A 8 -14.71 -1.79 -7.99
CA LEU A 8 -13.44 -2.06 -8.69
C LEU A 8 -13.18 -3.57 -8.81
N PHE A 9 -13.42 -4.33 -7.74
CA PHE A 9 -13.26 -5.78 -7.73
C PHE A 9 -14.24 -6.47 -8.68
N ASP A 10 -15.51 -6.05 -8.66
CA ASP A 10 -16.57 -6.57 -9.53
C ASP A 10 -16.27 -6.31 -11.02
N ASN A 11 -15.44 -5.31 -11.33
CA ASN A 11 -14.97 -4.99 -12.70
C ASN A 11 -13.58 -5.57 -13.02
N GLY A 12 -13.09 -6.52 -12.23
CA GLY A 12 -11.86 -7.26 -12.53
C GLY A 12 -10.55 -6.57 -12.11
N ILE A 13 -10.61 -5.46 -11.37
CA ILE A 13 -9.41 -4.82 -10.81
C ILE A 13 -8.95 -5.62 -9.59
N LYS A 14 -7.73 -6.16 -9.68
CA LYS A 14 -7.12 -6.92 -8.60
C LYS A 14 -6.81 -6.03 -7.39
N PRO A 15 -6.99 -6.51 -6.14
CA PRO A 15 -6.71 -5.73 -4.93
C PRO A 15 -5.30 -5.15 -4.86
N ASN A 16 -4.31 -5.91 -5.36
CA ASN A 16 -2.91 -5.49 -5.39
C ASN A 16 -2.61 -4.30 -6.32
N HIS A 17 -3.53 -3.94 -7.23
CA HIS A 17 -3.43 -2.75 -8.07
C HIS A 17 -3.96 -1.49 -7.37
N LEU A 18 -4.64 -1.64 -6.23
CA LEU A 18 -5.19 -0.51 -5.48
C LEU A 18 -4.20 -0.07 -4.40
N PHE A 19 -3.69 1.15 -4.58
CA PHE A 19 -2.78 1.80 -3.66
C PHE A 19 -3.50 2.92 -2.91
N PHE A 20 -3.46 2.88 -1.57
CA PHE A 20 -4.16 3.84 -0.73
C PHE A 20 -3.20 4.62 0.17
N TYR A 21 -3.21 5.94 0.04
CA TYR A 21 -2.54 6.81 0.99
C TYR A 21 -3.35 6.91 2.28
N VAL A 22 -2.74 6.53 3.39
CA VAL A 22 -3.28 6.71 4.74
C VAL A 22 -2.54 7.88 5.37
N LEU A 23 -3.20 9.02 5.45
CA LEU A 23 -2.68 10.19 6.14
C LEU A 23 -2.68 9.93 7.65
N ALA A 24 -1.50 10.03 8.27
CA ALA A 24 -1.30 9.73 9.68
C ALA A 24 -0.82 10.97 10.46
N TYR A 25 -1.48 11.22 11.59
CA TYR A 25 -1.20 12.31 12.52
C TYR A 25 -0.62 11.75 13.83
N PRO A 26 0.28 12.48 14.53
CA PRO A 26 0.87 12.02 15.78
C PRO A 26 -0.14 11.71 16.90
N ASN A 27 -1.26 12.43 16.94
CA ASN A 27 -2.32 12.26 17.93
C ASN A 27 -3.37 11.20 17.52
N GLU A 28 -3.26 10.61 16.34
CA GLU A 28 -4.26 9.69 15.77
C GLU A 28 -3.63 8.39 15.26
N ILE A 29 -2.52 7.95 15.88
CA ILE A 29 -1.79 6.74 15.46
C ILE A 29 -2.69 5.52 15.41
N GLN A 30 -3.53 5.30 16.44
CA GLN A 30 -4.41 4.12 16.48
C GLN A 30 -5.47 4.15 15.38
N ASP A 31 -6.00 5.32 15.04
CA ASP A 31 -6.93 5.45 13.92
C ASP A 31 -6.25 5.09 12.59
N ALA A 32 -5.01 5.56 12.38
CA ALA A 32 -4.23 5.20 11.21
C ALA A 32 -3.93 3.68 11.15
N VAL A 33 -3.62 3.05 12.29
CA VAL A 33 -3.47 1.58 12.40
C VAL A 33 -4.76 0.86 12.01
N ASN A 34 -5.90 1.26 12.57
CA ASN A 34 -7.20 0.64 12.26
C ASN A 34 -7.53 0.76 10.77
N ARG A 35 -7.24 1.92 10.14
CA ARG A 35 -7.40 2.11 8.69
C ARG A 35 -6.51 1.19 7.87
N VAL A 36 -5.24 1.02 8.27
CA VAL A 36 -4.30 0.10 7.63
C VAL A 36 -4.80 -1.34 7.72
N GLU A 37 -5.25 -1.78 8.89
CA GLU A 37 -5.75 -3.15 9.08
C GLU A 37 -7.00 -3.43 8.25
N ILE A 38 -7.93 -2.46 8.17
CA ILE A 38 -9.10 -2.56 7.30
C ILE A 38 -8.66 -2.72 5.83
N LEU A 39 -7.72 -1.90 5.36
CA LEU A 39 -7.20 -1.98 3.99
C LEU A 39 -6.50 -3.31 3.73
N HIS A 40 -5.70 -3.78 4.68
CA HIS A 40 -5.02 -5.08 4.58
C HIS A 40 -6.03 -6.23 4.51
N SER A 41 -7.11 -6.21 5.31
CA SER A 41 -8.18 -7.22 5.26
C SER A 41 -8.91 -7.28 3.91
N LEU A 42 -8.85 -6.20 3.14
CA LEU A 42 -9.45 -6.10 1.80
C LEU A 42 -8.47 -6.51 0.69
N GLY A 43 -7.24 -6.93 1.04
CA GLY A 43 -6.19 -7.31 0.11
C GLY A 43 -5.56 -6.14 -0.65
N VAL A 44 -5.89 -4.90 -0.29
CA VAL A 44 -5.35 -3.70 -0.93
C VAL A 44 -4.08 -3.24 -0.23
N ARG A 45 -3.29 -2.39 -0.89
CA ARG A 45 -1.97 -1.97 -0.39
C ARG A 45 -2.03 -0.56 0.21
N PRO A 46 -1.98 -0.42 1.55
CA PRO A 46 -1.89 0.88 2.19
C PRO A 46 -0.46 1.42 2.13
N PHE A 47 -0.33 2.74 2.20
CA PHE A 47 0.93 3.46 2.40
C PHE A 47 0.72 4.62 3.35
N ILE A 48 1.53 4.69 4.40
CA ILE A 48 1.48 5.76 5.39
C ILE A 48 2.11 7.02 4.83
N MET A 49 1.32 8.10 4.80
CA MET A 49 1.77 9.45 4.51
C MET A 49 1.78 10.26 5.80
N LYS A 50 2.96 10.71 6.23
CA LYS A 50 3.10 11.56 7.43
C LYS A 50 2.65 12.98 7.10
N ILE A 51 1.76 13.56 7.93
CA ILE A 51 1.34 14.96 7.77
C ILE A 51 2.53 15.92 7.95
N ASN A 52 2.63 16.94 7.08
CA ASN A 52 3.56 18.08 7.21
C ASN A 52 5.03 17.72 7.54
N GLN A 53 5.50 16.54 7.15
CA GLN A 53 6.83 16.02 7.49
C GLN A 53 7.10 15.93 9.01
N ILE A 54 6.06 15.94 9.85
CA ILE A 54 6.21 15.74 11.28
C ILE A 54 6.83 14.37 11.52
N SER A 55 7.82 14.33 12.42
CA SER A 55 8.60 13.14 12.72
C SER A 55 8.53 12.89 14.22
N THR A 56 7.69 11.92 14.61
CA THR A 56 7.69 11.36 15.96
C THR A 56 8.13 9.89 15.92
N PRO A 57 8.69 9.35 17.01
CA PRO A 57 9.08 7.94 17.06
C PRO A 57 7.94 6.98 16.68
N GLU A 58 6.73 7.23 17.15
CA GLU A 58 5.54 6.41 16.90
C GLU A 58 5.10 6.50 15.43
N LEU A 59 5.12 7.70 14.85
CA LEU A 59 4.74 7.91 13.46
C LEU A 59 5.76 7.30 12.50
N ASN A 60 7.04 7.36 12.84
CA ASN A 60 8.10 6.68 12.09
C ASN A 60 7.99 5.16 12.21
N LYS A 61 7.67 4.64 13.40
CA LYS A 61 7.41 3.22 13.61
C LYS A 61 6.22 2.73 12.77
N LEU A 62 5.11 3.48 12.77
CA LEU A 62 3.94 3.18 11.93
C LEU A 62 4.29 3.20 10.44
N ALA A 63 4.97 4.26 9.98
CA ALA A 63 5.37 4.37 8.59
C ALA A 63 6.32 3.24 8.16
N HIS A 64 7.28 2.86 9.01
CA HIS A 64 8.19 1.75 8.74
C HIS A 64 7.44 0.41 8.69
N TRP A 65 6.55 0.15 9.66
CA TRP A 65 5.76 -1.07 9.71
C TRP A 65 4.94 -1.32 8.44
N VAL A 66 4.38 -0.26 7.84
CA VAL A 66 3.56 -0.38 6.62
C VAL A 66 4.38 -0.26 5.34
N ASN A 67 5.21 0.76 5.23
CA ASN A 67 5.83 1.15 3.97
C ASN A 67 7.08 0.34 3.62
N HIS A 68 7.61 -0.48 4.54
CA HIS A 68 8.77 -1.32 4.28
C HIS A 68 8.46 -2.48 3.31
N ILE A 69 7.18 -2.76 3.03
CA ILE A 69 6.78 -3.78 2.06
C ILE A 69 7.07 -3.25 0.64
N PRO A 70 7.87 -3.96 -0.19
CA PRO A 70 8.14 -3.52 -1.54
C PRO A 70 6.85 -3.51 -2.39
N TYR A 71 6.43 -2.32 -2.80
CA TYR A 71 5.26 -2.11 -3.65
C TYR A 71 5.55 -2.31 -5.14
N TYR A 72 6.80 -2.07 -5.54
CA TYR A 72 7.27 -2.18 -6.91
C TYR A 72 8.64 -2.85 -6.92
N GLN A 73 8.94 -3.53 -8.03
CA GLN A 73 10.30 -3.94 -8.32
C GLN A 73 11.00 -2.78 -9.02
N TYR A 74 12.14 -2.36 -8.48
CA TYR A 74 12.99 -1.39 -9.14
C TYR A 74 13.55 -1.98 -10.44
N VAL A 75 13.42 -1.23 -11.53
CA VAL A 75 14.04 -1.51 -12.83
C VAL A 75 14.75 -0.22 -13.25
N PRO A 76 16.07 -0.24 -13.52
CA PRO A 76 16.77 0.92 -14.06
C PRO A 76 16.07 1.43 -15.32
N PHE A 77 15.99 2.75 -15.48
CA PHE A 77 15.20 3.37 -16.56
C PHE A 77 15.69 2.95 -17.96
N ASP A 78 17.00 2.86 -18.15
CA ASP A 78 17.67 2.36 -19.36
C ASP A 78 17.35 0.89 -19.67
N LYS A 79 16.95 0.12 -18.65
CA LYS A 79 16.54 -1.29 -18.77
C LYS A 79 15.03 -1.48 -18.80
N PHE A 80 14.25 -0.41 -18.67
CA PHE A 80 12.82 -0.49 -18.76
C PHE A 80 12.40 -0.87 -20.19
N ASN A 81 11.71 -2.00 -20.30
CA ASN A 81 11.10 -2.45 -21.54
C ASN A 81 9.65 -2.77 -21.25
N GLN A 82 8.74 -2.30 -22.10
CA GLN A 82 7.30 -2.55 -21.97
C GLN A 82 6.96 -4.04 -21.87
N LYS A 83 7.81 -4.94 -22.39
CA LYS A 83 7.69 -6.41 -22.27
C LYS A 83 7.95 -6.96 -20.85
N LEU A 84 8.45 -6.15 -19.92
CA LEU A 84 8.68 -6.51 -18.52
C LEU A 84 7.40 -6.32 -17.66
N ILE A 85 6.40 -5.60 -18.17
CA ILE A 85 5.14 -5.36 -17.46
C ILE A 85 4.43 -6.70 -17.23
N GLY A 86 4.17 -7.05 -15.97
CA GLY A 86 3.39 -8.24 -15.56
C GLY A 86 4.16 -9.56 -15.44
N LYS A 87 5.45 -9.63 -15.82
CA LYS A 87 6.28 -10.86 -15.67
C LYS A 87 7.05 -10.94 -14.36
N VAL A 88 6.87 -9.95 -13.50
CA VAL A 88 7.69 -9.74 -12.32
C VAL A 88 6.96 -10.24 -11.08
N LYS A 89 7.48 -11.32 -10.47
CA LYS A 89 6.95 -11.85 -9.20
C LYS A 89 7.35 -10.92 -8.06
N ILE A 90 6.37 -10.31 -7.40
CA ILE A 90 6.60 -9.51 -6.19
C ILE A 90 6.83 -10.50 -5.03
N PRO A 91 7.98 -10.47 -4.35
CA PRO A 91 8.23 -11.33 -3.20
C PRO A 91 7.16 -11.10 -2.12
N GLY A 92 6.54 -12.17 -1.63
CA GLY A 92 5.55 -12.10 -0.54
C GLY A 92 4.09 -11.85 -0.95
N VAL A 93 3.77 -11.89 -2.26
CA VAL A 93 2.36 -11.99 -2.70
C VAL A 93 1.97 -13.46 -2.69
N ILE A 94 1.07 -13.83 -1.78
CA ILE A 94 0.41 -15.13 -1.78
C ILE A 94 -0.36 -15.22 -3.11
N GLU A 95 0.00 -16.17 -3.96
CA GLU A 95 -0.78 -16.52 -5.14
C GLU A 95 -2.13 -17.06 -4.64
N CYS A 96 -3.22 -16.33 -4.91
CA CYS A 96 -4.59 -16.80 -4.68
C CYS A 96 -5.00 -17.79 -5.77
#